data_AF-A0A6P1ZZ36-F1
#
_entry.id   AF-A0A6P1ZZ36-F1
#
_cell.length_a   1.000
_cell.length_b   1.000
_cell.length_c   1.000
_cell.angle_alpha   90.00
_cell.angle_beta   90.00
_cell.angle_gamma   90.00
#
_symmetry.space_group_name_H-M   'P 1'
#
loop_
_entity.id
_entity.type
_entity.pdbx_description
1 polymer ?
#
loop_
_entity_poly.entity_id
_entity_poly.type
_entity_poly.pdbx_seq_one_letter_code
_entity_poly.pdbx_strand_id
1 'polypeptide(L)'
;MSSLSQTVQNRDVRQLGINPNHWYVVARSSEVTNQPINVVIWQQAIALYRDSTGTIHALEDRCPHRQVKLSHGQVIGNELECAYHGWRFNSAGECAAVPYLAENQKLPNCQIRHYPVKEQDGFIWLFPGNAEPTVEPLGLPEWEHLNYIATVSVINTQAHYSYLIENLMDMYHGHLHQDLQAWAEASLQDIDEDNHRVDAHYIAQSYYKIDKIWSISQLFFPAFRKLHPEPLDVSYVYPHWVSTLGQDFKIYCLLCPISETETKAYLVHFTSLNSFWRLHKLPVWFRRFIKDSLFGAAQKLLDGLVIQDV
;
A
#
# COMPACT_ATOMS: atom_id res chain seq x y z
N MET A 1 -28.50 -9.27 -5.19
CA MET A 1 -27.82 -10.46 -5.75
C MET A 1 -27.62 -10.25 -7.25
N SER A 2 -26.49 -9.67 -7.63
CA SER A 2 -26.12 -9.48 -9.03
C SER A 2 -25.77 -10.84 -9.64
N SER A 3 -26.38 -11.20 -10.76
CA SER A 3 -26.08 -12.43 -11.48
C SER A 3 -24.69 -12.32 -12.14
N LEU A 4 -23.64 -12.60 -11.38
CA LEU A 4 -22.37 -13.00 -11.97
C LEU A 4 -22.67 -14.17 -12.91
N SER A 5 -22.22 -14.11 -14.17
CA SER A 5 -22.50 -15.16 -15.13
C SER A 5 -22.03 -16.50 -14.56
N GLN A 6 -22.78 -17.58 -14.78
CA GLN A 6 -22.42 -18.94 -14.33
C GLN A 6 -20.98 -19.35 -14.72
N THR A 7 -20.40 -18.69 -15.74
CA THR A 7 -19.02 -18.83 -16.19
C THR A 7 -17.96 -18.32 -15.21
N VAL A 8 -18.26 -17.36 -14.34
CA VAL A 8 -17.32 -16.85 -13.31
C VAL A 8 -17.31 -17.76 -12.07
N GLN A 9 -18.44 -18.41 -11.76
CA GLN A 9 -18.60 -19.23 -10.55
C GLN A 9 -17.72 -20.49 -10.49
N ASN A 10 -17.04 -20.86 -11.59
CA ASN A 10 -16.27 -22.10 -11.69
C ASN A 10 -14.76 -21.89 -11.93
N ARG A 11 -14.25 -20.66 -11.79
CA ARG A 11 -12.82 -20.36 -11.95
C ARG A 11 -12.13 -20.29 -10.58
N ASP A 12 -10.96 -20.92 -10.49
CA ASP A 12 -10.10 -20.79 -9.32
C ASP A 12 -9.67 -19.33 -9.17
N VAL A 13 -9.92 -18.73 -7.99
CA VAL A 13 -9.55 -17.35 -7.66
C VAL A 13 -8.05 -17.09 -7.87
N ARG A 14 -7.23 -18.14 -7.74
CA ARG A 14 -5.77 -18.08 -7.88
C ARG A 14 -5.30 -18.01 -9.34
N GLN A 15 -6.23 -18.11 -10.28
CA GLN A 15 -5.99 -17.95 -11.72
C GLN A 15 -6.63 -16.65 -12.25
N LEU A 16 -7.28 -15.86 -11.39
CA LEU A 16 -7.93 -14.63 -11.79
C LEU A 16 -6.95 -13.46 -11.74
N GLY A 17 -7.06 -12.57 -12.73
CA GLY A 17 -6.32 -11.31 -12.73
C GLY A 17 -6.77 -10.31 -11.67
N ILE A 18 -6.02 -9.22 -11.60
CA ILE A 18 -6.51 -8.02 -10.90
C ILE A 18 -7.64 -7.36 -11.69
N ASN A 19 -8.52 -6.64 -10.99
CA ASN A 19 -9.43 -5.68 -11.61
C ASN A 19 -8.62 -4.39 -11.85
N PRO A 20 -8.32 -4.03 -13.10
CA PRO A 20 -7.49 -2.87 -13.40
C PRO A 20 -8.19 -1.56 -13.07
N ASN A 21 -9.52 -1.55 -12.91
CA ASN A 21 -10.30 -0.36 -12.59
C ASN A 21 -10.35 -0.05 -11.08
N HIS A 22 -9.23 -0.27 -10.38
CA HIS A 22 -9.03 0.06 -8.97
C HIS A 22 -7.64 0.66 -8.76
N TRP A 23 -7.44 1.32 -7.63
CA TRP A 23 -6.15 1.86 -7.23
C TRP A 23 -5.33 0.82 -6.47
N TYR A 24 -4.02 0.81 -6.73
CA TYR A 24 -3.06 -0.06 -6.08
C TYR A 24 -1.86 0.76 -5.63
N VAL A 25 -1.29 0.42 -4.48
CA VAL A 25 -0.04 1.04 -4.04
C VAL A 25 1.13 0.36 -4.73
N VAL A 26 1.95 1.12 -5.45
CA VAL A 26 3.10 0.57 -6.20
C VAL A 26 4.45 0.93 -5.57
N ALA A 27 4.51 2.02 -4.80
CA ALA A 27 5.72 2.48 -4.11
C ALA A 27 5.35 3.29 -2.85
N ARG A 28 6.30 3.41 -1.91
CA ARG A 28 6.27 4.50 -0.93
C ARG A 28 6.64 5.80 -1.63
N SER A 29 6.02 6.90 -1.20
CA SER A 29 6.30 8.25 -1.74
C SER A 29 7.79 8.60 -1.66
N SER A 30 8.45 8.20 -0.57
CA SER A 30 9.88 8.45 -0.33
C SER A 30 10.83 7.65 -1.23
N GLU A 31 10.33 6.63 -1.93
CA GLU A 31 11.14 5.84 -2.88
C GLU A 31 11.24 6.53 -4.25
N VAL A 32 10.33 7.45 -4.56
CA VAL A 32 10.32 8.16 -5.85
C VAL A 32 10.95 9.53 -5.69
N THR A 33 12.06 9.75 -6.41
CA THR A 33 12.76 11.04 -6.46
C THR A 33 12.69 11.60 -7.89
N ASN A 34 13.63 12.48 -8.25
CA ASN A 34 13.84 12.91 -9.63
C ASN A 34 14.61 11.86 -10.47
N GLN A 35 15.18 10.82 -9.85
CA GLN A 35 15.65 9.64 -10.57
C GLN A 35 14.45 8.72 -10.83
N PRO A 36 14.14 8.41 -12.11
CA PRO A 36 13.08 7.46 -12.43
C PRO A 36 13.34 6.09 -11.81
N ILE A 37 12.27 5.43 -11.35
CA ILE A 37 12.32 4.06 -10.82
C ILE A 37 11.37 3.15 -11.59
N ASN A 38 11.68 1.86 -11.61
CA ASN A 38 10.79 0.82 -12.13
C ASN A 38 9.88 0.30 -11.02
N VAL A 39 8.59 0.19 -11.32
CA VAL A 39 7.63 -0.62 -10.57
C VAL A 39 6.89 -1.56 -11.51
N VAL A 40 6.33 -2.64 -10.96
CA VAL A 40 5.55 -3.61 -11.73
C VAL A 40 4.22 -3.85 -11.03
N ILE A 41 3.14 -3.79 -11.80
CA ILE A 41 1.82 -4.25 -11.36
C ILE A 41 1.24 -5.16 -12.43
N TRP A 42 0.88 -6.37 -12.05
CA TRP A 42 0.32 -7.39 -12.94
C TRP A 42 1.04 -7.50 -14.28
N GLN A 43 2.36 -7.67 -14.22
CA GLN A 43 3.31 -7.78 -15.34
C GLN A 43 3.50 -6.50 -16.18
N GLN A 44 2.83 -5.40 -15.82
CA GLN A 44 3.00 -4.10 -16.48
C GLN A 44 4.16 -3.35 -15.83
N ALA A 45 5.25 -3.17 -16.58
CA ALA A 45 6.41 -2.39 -16.15
C ALA A 45 6.15 -0.89 -16.34
N ILE A 46 6.36 -0.12 -15.27
CA ILE A 46 6.00 1.30 -15.19
C ILE A 46 7.19 2.08 -14.65
N ALA A 47 7.51 3.20 -15.30
CA ALA A 47 8.48 4.17 -14.87
C ALA A 47 7.77 5.25 -14.05
N LEU A 48 8.10 5.34 -12.76
CA LEU A 48 7.66 6.42 -11.88
C LEU A 48 8.76 7.48 -11.81
N TYR A 49 8.39 8.76 -11.91
CA TYR A 49 9.32 9.87 -11.74
C TYR A 49 8.62 11.11 -11.19
N ARG A 50 9.37 11.97 -10.51
CA ARG A 50 8.93 13.33 -10.17
C ARG A 50 9.47 14.33 -11.16
N ASP A 51 8.60 15.21 -11.65
CA ASP A 51 9.03 16.34 -12.46
C ASP A 51 9.71 17.44 -11.62
N SER A 52 10.13 18.52 -12.26
CA SER A 52 10.79 19.66 -11.58
C SER A 52 9.91 20.37 -10.54
N THR A 53 8.59 20.17 -10.58
CA THR A 53 7.63 20.71 -9.60
C THR A 53 7.39 19.76 -8.42
N GLY A 54 7.95 18.55 -8.48
CA GLY A 54 7.72 17.48 -7.50
C GLY A 54 6.49 16.61 -7.80
N THR A 55 5.76 16.90 -8.89
CA THR A 55 4.56 16.15 -9.28
C THR A 55 4.94 14.76 -9.77
N ILE A 56 4.24 13.74 -9.26
CA ILE A 56 4.45 12.35 -9.64
C ILE A 56 3.82 12.05 -11.01
N HIS A 57 4.56 11.31 -11.85
CA HIS A 57 4.11 10.82 -13.15
C HIS A 57 4.41 9.33 -13.28
N ALA A 58 3.58 8.63 -14.08
CA ALA A 58 3.70 7.20 -14.32
C ALA A 58 3.53 6.89 -15.81
N LEU A 59 4.60 6.39 -16.44
CA LEU A 59 4.63 6.04 -17.86
C LEU A 59 4.98 4.56 -18.03
N GLU A 60 4.59 3.94 -19.15
CA GLU A 60 5.07 2.61 -19.51
C GLU A 60 6.59 2.59 -19.56
N ASP A 61 7.21 1.60 -18.89
CA ASP A 61 8.66 1.51 -18.78
C ASP A 61 9.31 0.89 -20.03
N ARG A 62 8.96 1.42 -21.20
CA ARG A 62 9.42 0.88 -22.48
C ARG A 62 9.48 1.96 -23.54
N CYS A 63 10.69 2.35 -23.94
CA CYS A 63 10.89 3.30 -25.03
C CYS A 63 10.41 2.70 -26.37
N PRO A 64 9.51 3.36 -27.13
CA PRO A 64 8.96 2.82 -28.37
C PRO A 64 10.01 2.72 -29.49
N HIS A 65 11.15 3.41 -29.36
CA HIS A 65 12.23 3.36 -30.35
C HIS A 65 12.96 2.00 -30.37
N ARG A 66 13.45 1.53 -29.22
CA ARG A 66 14.27 0.31 -29.08
C ARG A 66 13.96 -0.52 -27.83
N GLN A 67 12.81 -0.30 -27.21
CA GLN A 67 12.27 -1.08 -26.08
C GLN A 67 13.13 -1.04 -24.80
N VAL A 68 14.08 -0.11 -24.70
CA VAL A 68 14.87 0.12 -23.48
C VAL A 68 13.99 0.69 -22.38
N LYS A 69 14.23 0.26 -21.13
CA LYS A 69 13.55 0.78 -19.94
C LYS A 69 13.78 2.29 -19.80
N LEU A 70 12.69 3.04 -19.68
CA LEU A 70 12.74 4.49 -19.44
C LEU A 70 13.13 4.82 -17.99
N SER A 71 12.90 3.90 -17.06
CA SER A 71 13.35 3.99 -15.67
C SER A 71 14.87 4.03 -15.53
N HIS A 72 15.62 3.56 -16.53
CA HIS A 72 17.08 3.69 -16.57
C HIS A 72 17.56 5.07 -17.06
N GLY A 73 16.62 5.91 -17.50
CA GLY A 73 16.86 7.25 -17.99
C GLY A 73 16.97 8.29 -16.88
N GLN A 74 16.58 9.51 -17.22
CA GLN A 74 16.62 10.66 -16.32
C GLN A 74 15.47 11.62 -16.61
N VAL A 75 15.17 12.50 -15.65
CA VAL A 75 14.19 13.57 -15.83
C VAL A 75 14.90 14.82 -16.35
N ILE A 76 14.46 15.34 -17.49
CA ILE A 76 14.93 16.61 -18.06
C ILE A 76 13.78 17.61 -18.08
N GLY A 77 13.87 18.64 -17.24
CA GLY A 77 12.75 19.56 -17.00
C GLY A 77 11.58 18.80 -16.39
N ASN A 78 10.52 18.57 -17.19
CA ASN A 78 9.35 17.80 -16.79
C ASN A 78 9.18 16.49 -17.59
N GLU A 79 10.13 16.18 -18.47
CA GLU A 79 10.06 15.06 -19.40
C GLU A 79 10.95 13.90 -18.97
N LEU A 80 10.53 12.69 -19.29
CA LEU A 80 11.31 11.49 -19.07
C LEU A 80 12.19 11.21 -20.30
N GLU A 81 13.51 11.32 -20.13
CA GLU A 81 14.50 11.09 -21.18
C GLU A 81 15.01 9.64 -21.16
N CYS A 82 14.90 8.95 -22.28
CA CYS A 82 15.41 7.59 -22.46
C CYS A 82 16.95 7.55 -22.44
N ALA A 83 17.52 6.65 -21.63
CA ALA A 83 18.96 6.45 -21.47
C ALA A 83 19.71 6.08 -22.76
N TYR A 84 19.01 5.58 -23.79
CA TYR A 84 19.69 5.06 -24.98
C TYR A 84 20.00 6.15 -26.01
N HIS A 85 18.96 6.80 -26.54
CA HIS A 85 19.10 7.79 -27.62
C HIS A 85 18.53 9.17 -27.23
N GLY A 86 18.24 9.37 -25.95
CA GLY A 86 17.76 10.65 -25.41
C GLY A 86 16.36 11.06 -25.87
N TRP A 87 15.53 10.13 -26.38
CA TRP A 87 14.13 10.45 -26.69
C TRP A 87 13.41 10.86 -25.41
N ARG A 88 12.70 11.98 -25.45
CA ARG A 88 11.97 12.53 -24.31
C ARG A 88 10.48 12.35 -24.47
N PHE A 89 9.81 12.02 -23.38
CA PHE A 89 8.38 11.83 -23.31
C PHE A 89 7.77 12.77 -22.26
N ASN A 90 6.67 13.43 -22.60
CA ASN A 90 5.92 14.23 -21.64
C ASN A 90 5.08 13.33 -20.71
N SER A 91 4.38 13.93 -19.74
CA SER A 91 3.54 13.20 -18.78
C SER A 91 2.33 12.49 -19.41
N ALA A 92 1.91 12.88 -20.62
CA ALA A 92 0.89 12.18 -21.40
C ALA A 92 1.46 11.01 -22.22
N GLY A 93 2.77 10.80 -22.17
CA GLY A 93 3.50 9.76 -22.89
C GLY A 93 3.84 10.11 -24.35
N GLU A 94 3.59 11.33 -24.80
CA GLU A 94 3.87 11.74 -26.18
C GLU A 94 5.37 12.02 -26.35
N CYS A 95 5.93 11.71 -27.52
CA CYS A 95 7.30 12.08 -27.84
C CYS A 95 7.42 13.61 -27.93
N ALA A 96 8.16 14.20 -26.99
CA ALA A 96 8.31 15.64 -26.85
C ALA A 96 9.63 16.16 -27.44
N ALA A 97 10.69 15.34 -27.43
CA ALA A 97 11.96 15.69 -28.05
C ALA A 97 12.72 14.46 -28.57
N VAL A 98 13.46 14.66 -29.65
CA VAL A 98 14.48 13.73 -30.16
C VAL A 98 15.75 14.55 -30.40
N PRO A 99 16.84 14.34 -29.63
CA PRO A 99 17.98 15.27 -29.59
C PRO A 99 18.69 15.54 -30.92
N TYR A 100 18.59 14.60 -31.86
CA TYR A 100 19.25 14.64 -33.15
C TYR A 100 18.33 15.03 -34.31
N LEU A 101 17.07 15.38 -34.04
CA LEU A 101 16.20 16.00 -35.02
C LEU A 101 16.38 17.53 -34.96
N ALA A 102 16.47 18.16 -36.13
CA ALA A 102 16.42 19.62 -36.24
C ALA A 102 15.02 20.14 -35.89
N GLU A 103 14.91 21.39 -35.42
CA GLU A 103 13.64 21.99 -34.96
C GLU A 103 12.52 21.98 -36.01
N ASN A 104 12.88 21.99 -37.30
CA ASN A 104 11.93 21.95 -38.41
C ASN A 104 11.51 20.52 -38.81
N GLN A 105 12.06 19.48 -38.19
CA GLN A 105 11.70 18.10 -38.44
C GLN A 105 10.55 17.65 -37.53
N LYS A 106 9.63 16.87 -38.09
CA LYS A 106 8.50 16.35 -37.35
C LYS A 106 8.95 15.28 -36.35
N LEU A 107 8.49 15.40 -35.11
CA LEU A 107 8.67 14.36 -34.10
C LEU A 107 7.94 13.06 -34.50
N PRO A 108 8.46 11.88 -34.10
CA PRO A 108 7.77 10.61 -34.27
C PRO A 108 6.37 10.66 -33.64
N ASN A 109 5.34 10.30 -34.42
CA ASN A 109 3.99 10.19 -33.90
C ASN A 109 3.85 8.89 -33.09
N CYS A 110 4.33 8.92 -31.86
CA CYS A 110 4.23 7.82 -30.92
C CYS A 110 3.84 8.33 -29.54
N GLN A 111 3.07 7.51 -28.85
CA GLN A 111 2.63 7.76 -27.49
C GLN A 111 2.82 6.46 -26.71
N ILE A 112 3.60 6.52 -25.65
CA ILE A 112 3.65 5.44 -24.66
C ILE A 112 2.46 5.58 -23.72
N ARG A 113 2.06 4.47 -23.12
CA ARG A 113 0.97 4.50 -22.14
C ARG A 113 1.37 5.35 -20.94
N HIS A 114 0.47 6.23 -20.51
CA HIS A 114 0.52 6.89 -19.20
C HIS A 114 -0.53 6.25 -18.29
N TYR A 115 -0.33 6.37 -16.98
CA TYR A 115 -1.21 5.81 -15.96
C TYR A 115 -1.69 6.92 -15.02
N PRO A 116 -2.98 6.98 -14.67
CA PRO A 116 -3.42 7.82 -13.57
C PRO A 116 -2.66 7.43 -12.29
N VAL A 117 -2.08 8.43 -11.63
CA VAL A 117 -1.25 8.27 -10.44
C VAL A 117 -1.62 9.33 -9.42
N LYS A 118 -1.66 8.95 -8.14
CA LYS A 118 -1.91 9.83 -7.00
C LYS A 118 -0.84 9.60 -5.94
N GLU A 119 -0.27 10.67 -5.40
CA GLU A 119 0.51 10.61 -4.18
C GLU A 119 -0.42 10.93 -3.00
N GLN A 120 -0.58 9.98 -2.09
CA GLN A 120 -1.49 10.10 -0.96
C GLN A 120 -1.03 9.24 0.20
N ASP A 121 -1.13 9.76 1.42
CA ASP A 121 -0.87 9.05 2.67
C ASP A 121 0.51 8.37 2.72
N GLY A 122 1.53 8.99 2.14
CA GLY A 122 2.90 8.46 2.10
C GLY A 122 3.16 7.39 1.04
N PHE A 123 2.20 7.15 0.14
CA PHE A 123 2.27 6.13 -0.90
C PHE A 123 2.00 6.70 -2.30
N ILE A 124 2.49 5.97 -3.31
CA ILE A 124 2.17 6.20 -4.72
C ILE A 124 1.11 5.20 -5.13
N TRP A 125 -0.08 5.72 -5.41
CA TRP A 125 -1.24 4.99 -5.89
C TRP A 125 -1.29 5.06 -7.40
N LEU A 126 -1.45 3.91 -8.04
CA LEU A 126 -1.54 3.80 -9.49
C LEU A 126 -2.83 3.10 -9.90
N PHE A 127 -3.46 3.59 -10.97
CA PHE A 127 -4.66 3.03 -11.55
C PHE A 127 -4.32 2.31 -12.88
N PRO A 128 -4.31 0.96 -12.93
CA PRO A 128 -3.94 0.21 -14.13
C PRO A 128 -5.01 0.17 -15.22
N GLY A 129 -6.16 0.79 -15.02
CA GLY A 129 -7.26 0.81 -15.98
C GLY A 129 -6.93 1.62 -17.23
N ASN A 130 -7.71 1.38 -18.29
CA ASN A 130 -7.68 2.22 -19.50
C ASN A 130 -8.71 3.35 -19.45
N ALA A 131 -9.71 3.22 -18.58
CA ALA A 131 -10.71 4.26 -18.35
C ALA A 131 -10.22 5.24 -17.27
N GLU A 132 -10.82 6.43 -17.26
CA GLU A 132 -10.62 7.36 -16.15
C GLU A 132 -11.07 6.71 -14.82
N PRO A 133 -10.33 6.95 -13.71
CA PRO A 133 -10.70 6.41 -12.41
C PRO A 133 -12.08 6.91 -11.97
N THR A 134 -12.99 5.99 -11.66
CA THR A 134 -14.33 6.28 -11.12
C THR A 134 -14.43 6.06 -9.60
N VAL A 135 -13.36 5.53 -9.01
CA VAL A 135 -13.23 5.24 -7.58
C VAL A 135 -12.03 6.00 -7.03
N GLU A 136 -12.03 6.28 -5.73
CA GLU A 136 -10.90 6.90 -5.04
C GLU A 136 -9.94 5.84 -4.47
N PRO A 137 -8.64 6.16 -4.31
CA PRO A 137 -7.72 5.31 -3.56
C PRO A 137 -8.21 5.07 -2.13
N LEU A 138 -7.84 3.94 -1.53
CA LEU A 138 -8.14 3.70 -0.12
C LEU A 138 -7.37 4.72 0.74
N GLY A 139 -8.10 5.57 1.46
CA GLY A 139 -7.50 6.53 2.37
C GLY A 139 -6.96 5.88 3.65
N LEU A 140 -5.86 6.43 4.15
CA LEU A 140 -5.32 6.14 5.48
C LEU A 140 -5.38 7.41 6.35
N PRO A 141 -6.57 7.76 6.91
CA PRO A 141 -6.75 9.00 7.68
C PRO A 141 -5.77 9.15 8.86
N GLU A 142 -5.32 8.03 9.43
CA GLU A 142 -4.37 7.98 10.52
C GLU A 142 -2.97 8.48 10.11
N TRP A 143 -2.64 8.48 8.81
CA TRP A 143 -1.33 8.86 8.29
C TRP A 143 -0.95 10.30 8.64
N GLU A 144 -1.83 11.27 8.40
CA GLU A 144 -1.59 12.68 8.74
C GLU A 144 -2.02 13.02 10.18
N HIS A 145 -2.76 12.15 10.84
CA HIS A 145 -3.32 12.43 12.16
C HIS A 145 -2.22 12.41 13.26
N LEU A 146 -2.14 13.49 14.03
CA LEU A 146 -1.05 13.71 15.00
C LEU A 146 -1.12 12.84 16.28
N ASN A 147 -2.22 12.12 16.49
CA ASN A 147 -2.32 11.13 17.58
C ASN A 147 -2.09 9.70 17.10
N TYR A 148 -1.51 9.49 15.92
CA TYR A 148 -1.12 8.15 15.49
C TYR A 148 0.35 8.15 15.12
N ILE A 149 1.04 7.12 15.59
CA ILE A 149 2.36 6.72 15.09
C ILE A 149 2.18 5.60 14.08
N ALA A 150 2.98 5.62 13.03
CA ALA A 150 2.92 4.64 11.95
C ALA A 150 4.21 3.82 11.90
N THR A 151 4.11 2.56 11.51
CA THR A 151 5.21 1.68 11.14
C THR A 151 4.82 0.99 9.83
N VAL A 152 5.76 0.85 8.89
CA VAL A 152 5.50 0.27 7.57
C VAL A 152 6.47 -0.89 7.34
N SER A 153 5.96 -2.10 7.16
CA SER A 153 6.74 -3.25 6.68
C SER A 153 6.37 -3.58 5.24
N VAL A 154 7.33 -4.11 4.49
CA VAL A 154 7.10 -4.58 3.12
C VAL A 154 7.01 -6.09 3.16
N ILE A 155 5.93 -6.62 2.58
CA ILE A 155 5.71 -8.03 2.35
C ILE A 155 6.08 -8.32 0.90
N ASN A 156 6.92 -9.34 0.65
CA ASN A 156 7.17 -9.86 -0.69
C ASN A 156 6.91 -11.37 -0.66
N THR A 157 5.95 -11.85 -1.43
CA THR A 157 5.59 -13.27 -1.47
C THR A 157 5.67 -13.83 -2.88
N GLN A 158 6.09 -15.08 -3.00
CA GLN A 158 6.03 -15.84 -4.25
C GLN A 158 4.70 -16.58 -4.35
N ALA A 159 3.61 -15.83 -4.23
CA ALA A 159 2.25 -16.36 -4.25
C ALA A 159 1.28 -15.37 -4.92
N HIS A 160 0.17 -15.92 -5.42
CA HIS A 160 -0.97 -15.13 -5.87
C HIS A 160 -1.53 -14.28 -4.71
N TYR A 161 -1.91 -13.04 -4.99
CA TYR A 161 -2.31 -12.05 -3.97
C TYR A 161 -3.47 -12.51 -3.08
N SER A 162 -4.33 -13.39 -3.60
CA SER A 162 -5.45 -13.96 -2.84
C SER A 162 -5.01 -14.77 -1.62
N TYR A 163 -3.81 -15.36 -1.63
CA TYR A 163 -3.30 -16.08 -0.45
C TYR A 163 -3.02 -15.13 0.71
N LEU A 164 -2.49 -13.93 0.44
CA LEU A 164 -2.32 -12.91 1.47
C LEU A 164 -3.67 -12.45 2.02
N ILE A 165 -4.68 -12.26 1.16
CA ILE A 165 -6.03 -11.91 1.62
C ILE A 165 -6.63 -13.03 2.49
N GLU A 166 -6.49 -14.30 2.08
CA GLU A 166 -6.98 -15.46 2.83
C GLU A 166 -6.32 -15.54 4.22
N ASN A 167 -4.98 -15.40 4.27
CA ASN A 167 -4.23 -15.34 5.53
C ASN A 167 -4.69 -14.17 6.42
N LEU A 168 -4.76 -12.95 5.88
CA LEU A 168 -5.13 -11.76 6.64
C LEU A 168 -6.59 -11.77 7.15
N MET A 169 -7.50 -12.44 6.46
CA MET A 169 -8.90 -12.58 6.90
C MET A 169 -9.09 -13.68 7.95
N ASP A 170 -8.14 -14.60 8.09
CA ASP A 170 -8.22 -15.69 9.07
C ASP A 170 -7.77 -15.22 10.46
N MET A 171 -8.67 -15.09 11.42
CA MET A 171 -8.30 -14.70 12.78
C MET A 171 -7.83 -15.85 13.69
N TYR A 172 -7.73 -17.07 13.14
CA TYR A 172 -7.40 -18.30 13.87
C TYR A 172 -6.00 -18.85 13.59
N HIS A 173 -5.24 -18.33 12.60
CA HIS A 173 -3.86 -18.76 12.31
C HIS A 173 -2.83 -18.27 13.34
N GLY A 174 -3.27 -17.63 14.42
CA GLY A 174 -2.46 -17.08 15.50
C GLY A 174 -1.36 -17.97 16.06
N HIS A 175 -1.55 -19.30 16.02
CA HIS A 175 -0.54 -20.29 16.40
C HIS A 175 0.80 -20.09 15.66
N LEU A 176 0.75 -19.65 14.39
CA LEU A 176 1.91 -19.34 13.56
C LEU A 176 2.77 -18.24 14.18
N HIS A 177 2.13 -17.29 14.87
CA HIS A 177 2.78 -16.07 15.35
C HIS A 177 3.46 -16.18 16.72
N GLN A 178 3.31 -17.31 17.41
CA GLN A 178 3.90 -17.54 18.73
C GLN A 178 3.66 -16.34 19.66
N ASP A 179 4.74 -15.68 20.12
CA ASP A 179 4.68 -14.56 21.07
C ASP A 179 4.40 -13.19 20.45
N LEU A 180 4.28 -13.10 19.11
CA LEU A 180 4.07 -11.85 18.38
C LEU A 180 2.59 -11.51 18.19
N GLN A 181 1.68 -12.47 18.40
CA GLN A 181 0.25 -12.24 18.22
C GLN A 181 -0.32 -11.28 19.29
N ALA A 182 -1.10 -10.30 18.84
CA ALA A 182 -1.69 -9.28 19.71
C ALA A 182 -3.04 -9.70 20.33
N TRP A 183 -3.71 -10.70 19.76
CA TRP A 183 -5.00 -11.19 20.21
C TRP A 183 -5.00 -12.71 20.44
N ALA A 184 -6.00 -13.20 21.17
CA ALA A 184 -6.29 -14.62 21.39
C ALA A 184 -7.81 -14.85 21.45
N GLU A 185 -8.24 -16.10 21.32
CA GLU A 185 -9.65 -16.50 21.51
C GLU A 185 -10.66 -15.67 20.69
N ALA A 186 -10.32 -15.37 19.42
CA ALA A 186 -11.22 -14.65 18.53
C ALA A 186 -12.52 -15.45 18.33
N SER A 187 -13.65 -14.78 18.51
CA SER A 187 -14.99 -15.33 18.31
C SER A 187 -15.74 -14.46 17.31
N LEU A 188 -16.00 -15.02 16.12
CA LEU A 188 -16.77 -14.35 15.07
C LEU A 188 -18.20 -14.07 15.57
N GLN A 189 -18.62 -12.83 15.45
CA GLN A 189 -19.95 -12.35 15.82
C GLN A 189 -20.84 -12.19 14.59
N ASP A 190 -20.33 -11.54 13.55
CA ASP A 190 -21.10 -11.19 12.36
C ASP A 190 -20.21 -11.00 11.13
N ILE A 191 -20.83 -11.09 9.95
CA ILE A 191 -20.20 -10.77 8.66
C ILE A 191 -21.17 -9.92 7.84
N ASP A 192 -20.72 -8.74 7.44
CA ASP A 192 -21.40 -7.85 6.50
C ASP A 192 -20.66 -7.87 5.15
N GLU A 193 -21.39 -7.92 4.03
CA GLU A 193 -20.77 -7.90 2.70
C GLU A 193 -21.55 -7.08 1.67
N ASP A 194 -20.81 -6.45 0.76
CA ASP A 194 -21.31 -5.86 -0.47
C ASP A 194 -20.42 -6.25 -1.67
N ASN A 195 -20.64 -5.63 -2.84
CA ASN A 195 -19.90 -5.97 -4.06
C ASN A 195 -18.40 -5.59 -4.02
N HIS A 196 -17.99 -4.78 -3.05
CA HIS A 196 -16.66 -4.16 -2.96
C HIS A 196 -15.97 -4.42 -1.62
N ARG A 197 -16.71 -4.89 -0.62
CA ARG A 197 -16.23 -5.02 0.75
C ARG A 197 -16.83 -6.25 1.46
N VAL A 198 -16.02 -6.89 2.27
CA VAL A 198 -16.43 -7.90 3.26
C VAL A 198 -15.88 -7.47 4.61
N ASP A 199 -16.74 -7.35 5.61
CA ASP A 199 -16.42 -7.02 6.99
C ASP A 199 -16.73 -8.22 7.87
N ALA A 200 -15.76 -8.63 8.69
CA ALA A 200 -15.96 -9.66 9.70
C ALA A 200 -15.66 -9.09 11.08
N HIS A 201 -16.64 -9.23 11.97
CA HIS A 201 -16.64 -8.66 13.31
C HIS A 201 -16.39 -9.75 14.35
N TYR A 202 -15.35 -9.58 15.17
CA TYR A 202 -14.96 -10.53 16.21
C TYR A 202 -14.95 -9.85 17.59
N ILE A 203 -15.16 -10.67 18.62
CA ILE A 203 -14.66 -10.34 19.96
C ILE A 203 -13.41 -11.19 20.18
N ALA A 204 -12.29 -10.56 20.50
CA ALA A 204 -11.04 -11.23 20.81
C ALA A 204 -10.51 -10.79 22.17
N GLN A 205 -9.60 -11.56 22.75
CA GLN A 205 -8.87 -11.15 23.94
C GLN A 205 -7.56 -10.48 23.55
N SER A 206 -7.37 -9.21 23.91
CA SER A 206 -6.14 -8.46 23.63
C SER A 206 -5.16 -8.58 24.79
N TYR A 207 -3.88 -8.79 24.46
CA TYR A 207 -2.78 -8.71 25.44
C TYR A 207 -2.38 -7.27 25.77
N TYR A 208 -2.76 -6.30 24.92
CA TYR A 208 -2.34 -4.90 24.99
C TYR A 208 -3.50 -4.01 25.40
N LYS A 209 -3.37 -3.37 26.56
CA LYS A 209 -4.26 -2.29 26.97
C LYS A 209 -3.47 -1.00 27.06
N ILE A 210 -3.66 -0.05 26.15
CA ILE A 210 -3.02 1.25 26.25
C ILE A 210 -3.87 2.14 27.16
N ASP A 211 -3.99 1.82 28.44
CA ASP A 211 -4.74 2.64 29.40
C ASP A 211 -3.85 3.61 30.20
N LYS A 212 -2.51 3.45 30.18
CA LYS A 212 -1.54 4.39 30.79
C LYS A 212 -0.22 4.44 30.00
N ILE A 213 0.54 5.54 30.14
CA ILE A 213 1.90 5.72 29.56
C ILE A 213 2.83 4.53 29.87
N TRP A 214 2.64 3.89 31.02
CA TRP A 214 3.42 2.74 31.47
C TRP A 214 3.09 1.43 30.73
N SER A 215 1.97 1.36 30.00
CA SER A 215 1.55 0.16 29.26
C SER A 215 2.45 -0.16 28.05
N ILE A 216 3.27 0.78 27.58
CA ILE A 216 4.33 0.52 26.58
C ILE A 216 5.33 -0.53 27.10
N SER A 217 5.52 -0.65 28.42
CA SER A 217 6.38 -1.68 29.00
C SER A 217 5.87 -3.12 28.77
N GLN A 218 4.57 -3.32 28.48
CA GLN A 218 4.00 -4.64 28.16
C GLN A 218 4.49 -5.19 26.81
N LEU A 219 5.00 -4.32 25.92
CA LEU A 219 5.70 -4.73 24.69
C LEU A 219 7.05 -5.39 24.99
N PHE A 220 7.65 -5.09 26.15
CA PHE A 220 8.99 -5.56 26.54
C PHE A 220 8.98 -6.58 27.68
N PHE A 221 7.85 -6.74 28.40
CA PHE A 221 7.72 -7.63 29.57
C PHE A 221 6.41 -8.45 29.52
N PRO A 222 6.45 -9.71 29.02
CA PRO A 222 5.27 -10.56 28.83
C PRO A 222 4.45 -10.82 30.11
N ALA A 223 5.10 -10.82 31.28
CA ALA A 223 4.47 -11.10 32.58
C ALA A 223 3.39 -10.08 33.01
N PHE A 224 3.33 -8.90 32.39
CA PHE A 224 2.34 -7.86 32.70
C PHE A 224 1.12 -7.87 31.77
N ARG A 225 1.07 -8.77 30.78
CA ARG A 225 -0.06 -8.87 29.86
C ARG A 225 -1.27 -9.45 30.59
N LYS A 226 -2.39 -8.72 30.61
CA LYS A 226 -3.68 -9.23 31.08
C LYS A 226 -4.66 -9.20 29.92
N LEU A 227 -5.18 -10.38 29.59
CA LEU A 227 -6.19 -10.55 28.56
C LEU A 227 -7.47 -9.81 28.98
N HIS A 228 -8.00 -9.03 28.04
CA HIS A 228 -9.27 -8.34 28.18
C HIS A 228 -10.00 -8.40 26.83
N PRO A 229 -11.35 -8.51 26.85
CA PRO A 229 -12.12 -8.55 25.62
C PRO A 229 -12.04 -7.18 24.91
N GLU A 230 -11.71 -7.22 23.63
CA GLU A 230 -11.66 -6.07 22.73
C GLU A 230 -12.35 -6.45 21.40
N PRO A 231 -13.09 -5.52 20.77
CA PRO A 231 -13.59 -5.73 19.42
C PRO A 231 -12.41 -5.84 18.45
N LEU A 232 -12.50 -6.80 17.54
CA LEU A 232 -11.54 -7.02 16.47
C LEU A 232 -12.31 -7.06 15.16
N ASP A 233 -12.06 -6.10 14.28
CA ASP A 233 -12.66 -6.06 12.96
C ASP A 233 -11.60 -6.35 11.92
N VAL A 234 -11.96 -7.14 10.91
CA VAL A 234 -11.15 -7.36 9.71
C VAL A 234 -12.01 -7.17 8.47
N SER A 235 -11.49 -6.39 7.54
CA SER A 235 -12.22 -5.95 6.35
C SER A 235 -11.39 -6.21 5.12
N TYR A 236 -11.94 -6.98 4.18
CA TYR A 236 -11.46 -7.00 2.81
C TYR A 236 -12.12 -5.85 2.05
N VAL A 237 -11.34 -4.88 1.60
CA VAL A 237 -11.79 -3.73 0.82
C VAL A 237 -11.05 -3.76 -0.50
N TYR A 238 -11.64 -4.34 -1.54
CA TYR A 238 -10.92 -4.68 -2.77
C TYR A 238 -10.02 -3.53 -3.28
N PRO A 239 -8.72 -3.76 -3.55
CA PRO A 239 -7.96 -5.01 -3.45
C PRO A 239 -7.13 -5.10 -2.15
N HIS A 240 -7.48 -4.34 -1.12
CA HIS A 240 -6.73 -4.14 0.12
C HIS A 240 -7.42 -4.76 1.32
N TRP A 241 -6.73 -4.71 2.46
CA TRP A 241 -7.24 -5.24 3.72
C TRP A 241 -7.03 -4.23 4.85
N VAL A 242 -7.96 -4.20 5.80
CA VAL A 242 -7.94 -3.33 6.97
C VAL A 242 -8.30 -4.14 8.20
N SER A 243 -7.67 -3.86 9.33
CA SER A 243 -8.10 -4.39 10.62
C SER A 243 -8.00 -3.36 11.73
N THR A 244 -8.90 -3.46 12.70
CA THR A 244 -8.87 -2.70 13.95
C THR A 244 -8.92 -3.66 15.14
N LEU A 245 -8.08 -3.40 16.14
CA LEU A 245 -8.17 -4.04 17.45
C LEU A 245 -8.41 -2.96 18.50
N GLY A 246 -9.64 -2.92 19.00
CA GLY A 246 -10.13 -1.87 19.88
C GLY A 246 -10.03 -0.47 19.23
N GLN A 247 -9.69 0.53 20.04
CA GLN A 247 -9.45 1.91 19.60
C GLN A 247 -7.95 2.25 19.46
N ASP A 248 -7.11 1.27 19.76
CA ASP A 248 -5.67 1.47 19.97
C ASP A 248 -4.84 1.11 18.74
N PHE A 249 -5.26 0.08 17.99
CA PHE A 249 -4.50 -0.44 16.87
C PHE A 249 -5.33 -0.49 15.60
N LYS A 250 -4.69 -0.09 14.50
CA LYS A 250 -5.26 -0.21 13.16
C LYS A 250 -4.18 -0.63 12.18
N ILE A 251 -4.48 -1.60 11.34
CA ILE A 251 -3.55 -2.16 10.37
C ILE A 251 -4.17 -2.07 9.00
N TYR A 252 -3.36 -1.69 8.02
CA TYR A 252 -3.70 -1.78 6.61
C TYR A 252 -2.72 -2.71 5.94
N CYS A 253 -3.19 -3.56 5.02
CA CYS A 253 -2.34 -4.22 4.05
C CYS A 253 -2.69 -3.70 2.66
N LEU A 254 -1.76 -2.94 2.07
CA LEU A 254 -1.91 -2.32 0.76
C LEU A 254 -1.24 -3.19 -0.29
N LEU A 255 -2.03 -3.91 -1.07
CA LEU A 255 -1.53 -4.91 -2.02
C LEU A 255 -1.07 -4.30 -3.35
N CYS A 256 0.03 -4.86 -3.86
CA CYS A 256 0.64 -4.64 -5.17
C CYS A 256 0.89 -6.00 -5.84
N PRO A 257 -0.13 -6.62 -6.47
CA PRO A 257 0.06 -7.87 -7.20
C PRO A 257 1.03 -7.65 -8.37
N ILE A 258 2.20 -8.30 -8.36
CA ILE A 258 3.23 -8.14 -9.39
C ILE A 258 2.94 -9.08 -10.57
N SER A 259 2.54 -10.32 -10.28
CA SER A 259 2.17 -11.33 -11.28
C SER A 259 1.20 -12.35 -10.68
N GLU A 260 0.86 -13.39 -11.44
CA GLU A 260 0.08 -14.53 -10.94
C GLU A 260 0.79 -15.29 -9.80
N THR A 261 2.11 -15.16 -9.68
CA THR A 261 2.94 -15.91 -8.74
C THR A 261 3.78 -15.03 -7.82
N GLU A 262 3.59 -13.71 -7.87
CA GLU A 262 4.38 -12.78 -7.07
C GLU A 262 3.53 -11.61 -6.61
N THR A 263 3.57 -11.32 -5.31
CA THR A 263 2.85 -10.21 -4.71
C THR A 263 3.76 -9.42 -3.79
N LYS A 264 3.75 -8.10 -3.96
CA LYS A 264 4.27 -7.17 -2.96
C LYS A 264 3.10 -6.58 -2.19
N ALA A 265 3.26 -6.29 -0.91
CA ALA A 265 2.29 -5.53 -0.15
C ALA A 265 2.98 -4.64 0.90
N TYR A 266 2.26 -3.64 1.39
CA TYR A 266 2.73 -2.75 2.45
C TYR A 266 1.82 -2.92 3.66
N LEU A 267 2.39 -3.47 4.74
CA LEU A 267 1.71 -3.59 6.01
C LEU A 267 1.95 -2.32 6.81
N VAL A 268 0.90 -1.52 6.99
CA VAL A 268 0.94 -0.23 7.69
C VAL A 268 0.25 -0.38 9.03
N HIS A 269 1.02 -0.34 10.10
CA HIS A 269 0.52 -0.43 11.46
C HIS A 269 0.46 0.95 12.10
N PHE A 270 -0.73 1.33 12.56
CA PHE A 270 -0.98 2.54 13.34
C PHE A 270 -1.24 2.20 14.80
N THR A 271 -0.61 2.98 15.68
CA THR A 271 -0.90 2.95 17.12
C THR A 271 -1.42 4.30 17.57
N SER A 272 -2.58 4.27 18.22
CA SER A 272 -3.24 5.43 18.79
C SER A 272 -2.47 5.94 20.01
N LEU A 273 -2.33 7.26 20.09
CA LEU A 273 -1.83 7.99 21.25
C LEU A 273 -2.95 8.67 22.03
N ASN A 274 -4.22 8.34 21.76
CA ASN A 274 -5.36 9.01 22.40
C ASN A 274 -5.39 8.81 23.93
N SER A 275 -4.82 7.71 24.43
CA SER A 275 -4.66 7.44 25.86
C SER A 275 -3.74 8.41 26.59
N PHE A 276 -2.93 9.19 25.86
CA PHE A 276 -2.14 10.30 26.40
C PHE A 276 -3.03 11.54 26.56
N TRP A 277 -3.76 11.60 27.68
CA TRP A 277 -4.80 12.59 28.03
C TRP A 277 -4.43 14.09 27.92
N ARG A 278 -3.17 14.45 27.68
CA ARG A 278 -2.71 15.85 27.44
C ARG A 278 -1.95 16.05 26.13
N LEU A 279 -1.81 15.02 25.29
CA LEU A 279 -1.06 15.15 24.04
C LEU A 279 -1.64 16.25 23.14
N HIS A 280 -2.97 16.39 23.11
CA HIS A 280 -3.68 17.45 22.38
C HIS A 280 -3.37 18.88 22.87
N LYS A 281 -2.88 19.04 24.12
CA LYS A 281 -2.52 20.35 24.70
C LYS A 281 -1.11 20.80 24.31
N LEU A 282 -0.31 19.92 23.72
CA LEU A 282 1.04 20.24 23.29
C LEU A 282 1.02 20.99 21.95
N PRO A 283 2.01 21.86 21.69
CA PRO A 283 2.11 22.56 20.41
C PRO A 283 2.16 21.59 19.22
N VAL A 284 1.52 21.96 18.11
CA VAL A 284 1.45 21.14 16.88
C VAL A 284 2.83 20.70 16.39
N TRP A 285 3.81 21.62 16.39
CA TRP A 285 5.18 21.31 15.97
C TRP A 285 5.82 20.22 16.83
N PHE A 286 5.54 20.21 18.14
CA PHE A 286 6.08 19.22 19.07
C PHE A 286 5.41 17.86 18.89
N ARG A 287 4.10 17.84 18.63
CA ARG A 287 3.37 16.59 18.32
C ARG A 287 3.84 15.98 17.00
N ARG A 288 4.09 16.81 15.98
CA ARG A 288 4.73 16.36 14.72
C ARG A 288 6.10 15.77 14.99
N PHE A 289 6.95 16.49 15.73
CA PHE A 289 8.26 15.97 16.13
C PHE A 289 8.17 14.60 16.84
N ILE A 290 7.23 14.42 17.77
CA ILE A 290 6.99 13.12 18.43
C ILE A 290 6.57 12.05 17.40
N LYS A 291 5.57 12.36 16.56
CA LYS A 291 5.07 11.44 15.52
C LYS A 291 6.21 10.97 14.61
N ASP A 292 7.00 11.92 14.11
CA ASP A 292 8.10 11.66 13.19
C ASP A 292 9.24 10.88 13.87
N SER A 293 9.55 11.21 15.13
CA SER A 293 10.58 10.52 15.91
C SER A 293 10.19 9.09 16.30
N LEU A 294 8.89 8.80 16.38
CA LEU A 294 8.36 7.47 16.70
C LEU A 294 7.91 6.70 15.45
N PHE A 295 8.07 7.27 14.25
CA PHE A 295 7.82 6.54 13.00
C PHE A 295 8.73 5.32 12.92
N GLY A 296 8.16 4.14 12.66
CA GLY A 296 8.91 2.88 12.64
C GLY A 296 9.31 2.35 14.02
N ALA A 297 8.80 2.90 15.12
CA ALA A 297 9.13 2.42 16.47
C ALA A 297 8.81 0.92 16.69
N ALA A 298 7.86 0.37 15.95
CA ALA A 298 7.47 -1.04 16.02
C ALA A 298 8.07 -1.91 14.89
N GLN A 299 9.06 -1.40 14.11
CA GLN A 299 9.53 -2.06 12.88
C GLN A 299 9.94 -3.52 13.09
N LYS A 300 10.75 -3.81 14.13
CA LYS A 300 11.22 -5.18 14.40
C LYS A 300 10.08 -6.17 14.70
N LEU A 301 9.03 -5.70 15.38
CA LEU A 301 7.84 -6.51 15.68
C LEU A 301 7.09 -6.81 14.38
N LEU A 302 6.85 -5.77 13.58
CA LEU A 302 6.08 -5.88 12.34
C LEU A 302 6.82 -6.71 11.28
N ASP A 303 8.13 -6.57 11.16
CA ASP A 303 8.96 -7.42 10.30
C ASP A 303 8.94 -8.88 10.76
N GLY A 304 8.94 -9.12 12.07
CA GLY A 304 8.83 -10.46 12.65
C GLY A 304 7.50 -11.15 12.31
N LEU A 305 6.38 -10.41 12.36
CA LEU A 305 5.06 -10.90 11.93
C LEU A 305 5.07 -11.24 10.44
N VAL A 306 5.59 -10.34 9.60
CA VAL A 306 5.69 -10.58 8.14
C VAL A 306 6.52 -11.82 7.82
N ILE A 307 7.61 -12.08 8.53
CA ILE A 307 8.44 -13.30 8.34
C ILE A 307 7.66 -14.57 8.69
N GLN A 308 6.69 -14.50 9.59
CA GLN A 308 5.88 -15.66 9.96
C GLN A 308 4.76 -15.92 8.95
N ASP A 309 4.20 -14.86 8.35
CA ASP A 309 3.12 -14.94 7.34
C ASP A 309 3.59 -15.41 5.95
N VAL A 310 4.87 -15.22 5.63
CA VAL A 310 5.46 -15.48 4.30
C VAL A 310 6.40 -16.67 4.32
#